data_AF-A0A0R1Q587-F1
#
_entry.id   AF-A0A0R1Q587-F1
#
_cell.length_a   1.000
_cell.length_b   1.000
_cell.length_c   1.000
_cell.angle_alpha   90.00
_cell.angle_beta   90.00
_cell.angle_gamma   90.00
#
_symmetry.space_group_name_H-M   'P 1'
#
loop_
_entity.id
_entity.type
_entity.pdbx_description
1 polymer ?
#
loop_
_entity_poly.entity_id
_entity_poly.type
_entity_poly.pdbx_seq_one_letter_code
_entity_poly.pdbx_strand_id
1 'polypeptide(L)' 'MSSIIFLLSLTNKSISEIAYEVGYAATTTLVRAFKLAEKITPKLFRDKNFYRK' A
#
# COMPACT_ATOMS: atom_id res chain seq x y z
N MET A 1 -3.04 1.65 9.27
CA MET A 1 -3.49 1.78 7.88
C MET A 1 -3.18 3.14 7.27
N SER A 2 -3.41 4.25 7.99
CA SER A 2 -3.16 5.61 7.47
C SER A 2 -1.75 5.83 6.92
N SER A 3 -0.70 5.27 7.57
CA SER A 3 0.69 5.37 7.08
C SER A 3 0.92 4.65 5.76
N ILE A 4 0.26 3.50 5.54
CA ILE A 4 0.37 2.75 4.27
C ILE A 4 -0.28 3.55 3.15
N ILE A 5 -1.47 4.12 3.39
CA ILE A 5 -2.16 4.97 2.42
C ILE A 5 -1.28 6.18 2.03
N PHE A 6 -0.72 6.87 3.02
CA PHE A 6 0.18 8.00 2.80
C PHE A 6 1.38 7.62 1.91
N LEU A 7 2.05 6.51 2.25
CA LEU A 7 3.20 6.02 1.48
C LEU A 7 2.80 5.59 0.05
N LEU A 8 1.64 4.97 -0.12
CA LEU A 8 1.15 4.57 -1.44
C LEU A 8 0.82 5.77 -2.34
N SER A 9 0.31 6.87 -1.78
CA SER A 9 -0.13 8.06 -2.51
C SER A 9 0.99 9.06 -2.81
N LEU A 10 2.01 9.16 -1.95
CA LEU A 10 3.02 10.21 -2.05
C LEU A 10 4.41 9.72 -2.40
N THR A 11 4.66 8.41 -2.35
CA THR A 11 5.98 7.84 -2.62
C THR A 11 5.96 6.85 -3.78
N ASN A 12 7.09 6.76 -4.48
CA ASN A 12 7.33 5.77 -5.53
C ASN A 12 7.92 4.46 -4.98
N LYS A 13 7.96 4.28 -3.65
CA LYS A 13 8.46 3.05 -3.01
C LYS A 13 7.64 1.86 -3.50
N SER A 14 8.28 0.74 -3.78
CA SER A 14 7.57 -0.50 -4.09
C SER A 14 6.68 -0.93 -2.92
N ILE A 15 5.65 -1.74 -3.20
CA ILE A 15 4.76 -2.26 -2.15
C ILE A 15 5.54 -3.08 -1.10
N SER A 16 6.62 -3.74 -1.53
CA SER A 16 7.51 -4.49 -0.64
C SER A 16 8.30 -3.57 0.30
N GLU A 17 8.88 -2.49 -0.20
CA GLU A 17 9.57 -1.50 0.64
C GLU A 17 8.62 -0.88 1.67
N ILE A 18 7.40 -0.52 1.25
CA ILE A 18 6.37 -0.01 2.16
C ILE A 18 6.03 -1.05 3.23
N ALA A 19 5.94 -2.33 2.86
CA ALA A 19 5.65 -3.41 3.82
C ALA A 19 6.72 -3.49 4.91
N TYR A 20 8.01 -3.47 4.54
CA TYR A 20 9.09 -3.49 5.51
C TYR A 20 9.12 -2.22 6.37
N GLU A 21 8.89 -1.05 5.78
CA GLU A 21 8.90 0.23 6.48
C GLU A 21 7.80 0.36 7.54
N VAL A 22 6.62 -0.23 7.27
CA VAL A 22 5.50 -0.24 8.23
C VAL A 22 5.49 -1.47 9.14
N GLY A 23 6.57 -2.26 9.14
CA GLY A 23 6.78 -3.36 10.09
C GLY A 23 6.18 -4.71 9.71
N TYR A 24 5.76 -4.90 8.46
CA TYR A 24 5.32 -6.22 7.98
C TYR A 24 6.52 -7.07 7.56
N ALA A 25 6.59 -8.30 8.07
CA ALA A 25 7.63 -9.26 7.71
C ALA A 25 7.56 -9.75 6.25
N ALA A 26 6.42 -9.60 5.59
CA ALA A 26 6.22 -10.00 4.20
C ALA A 26 5.22 -9.09 3.50
N THR A 27 5.49 -8.80 2.22
CA THR A 27 4.58 -8.03 1.35
C THR A 27 3.20 -8.66 1.27
N THR A 28 3.10 -9.99 1.28
CA THR A 28 1.82 -10.71 1.23
C THR A 28 0.93 -10.43 2.45
N THR A 29 1.53 -10.28 3.64
CA THR A 29 0.81 -9.94 4.87
C THR A 29 0.24 -8.53 4.79
N LEU A 30 1.02 -7.56 4.29
CA LEU A 30 0.52 -6.22 4.02
C LEU A 30 -0.61 -6.24 3.00
N VAL A 31 -0.45 -6.93 1.87
CA VAL A 31 -1.47 -6.97 0.80
C VAL A 31 -2.78 -7.55 1.32
N ARG A 32 -2.72 -8.62 2.12
CA ARG A 32 -3.92 -9.21 2.75
C ARG A 32 -4.58 -8.23 3.72
N ALA A 33 -3.81 -7.65 4.64
CA ALA A 33 -4.34 -6.70 5.61
C ALA A 33 -4.97 -5.48 4.93
N PHE A 34 -4.30 -4.93 3.91
CA PHE A 34 -4.79 -3.80 3.14
C PHE A 34 -6.06 -4.14 2.35
N LYS A 35 -6.10 -5.32 1.71
CA LYS A 35 -7.30 -5.78 0.99
C LYS A 35 -8.50 -6.00 1.93
N LEU A 36 -8.26 -6.46 3.15
CA LEU A 36 -9.32 -6.59 4.15
C LEU A 36 -9.86 -5.23 4.61
N ALA A 37 -8.98 -4.24 4.82
CA ALA A 37 -9.36 -2.91 5.27
C ALA A 37 -10.01 -2.06 4.15
N GLU A 38 -9.35 -1.96 3.00
CA GLU A 38 -9.72 -1.02 1.92
C GLU A 38 -10.50 -1.68 0.79
N LYS A 39 -10.72 -3.01 0.85
CA LYS A 39 -11.38 -3.83 -0.18
C LYS A 39 -10.73 -3.81 -1.57
N ILE A 40 -9.55 -3.24 -1.70
CA ILE A 40 -8.74 -3.20 -2.94
C ILE A 40 -7.28 -3.54 -2.65
N THR A 41 -6.51 -3.88 -3.68
CA THR A 41 -5.08 -4.15 -3.50
C THR A 41 -4.28 -2.85 -3.39
N PRO A 42 -3.13 -2.85 -2.68
CA PRO A 42 -2.25 -1.69 -2.61
C PRO A 42 -1.84 -1.16 -4.00
N LYS A 43 -1.60 -2.07 -4.96
CA LYS A 43 -1.28 -1.72 -6.35
C LYS A 43 -2.44 -0.97 -7.01
N LEU A 44 -3.65 -1.52 -6.95
CA LEU A 44 -4.82 -0.88 -7.54
C LEU A 44 -5.14 0.47 -6.89
N PHE A 45 -4.92 0.59 -5.57
CA PHE A 45 -5.05 1.85 -4.85
C PHE A 45 -4.06 2.90 -5.37
N ARG A 46 -2.79 2.52 -5.55
CA ARG A 46 -1.76 3.41 -6.11
C ARG A 46 -2.12 3.84 -7.53
N ASP A 47 -2.47 2.89 -8.39
CA ASP A 47 -2.80 3.18 -9.79
C ASP A 47 -3.99 4.18 -9.86
N LYS A 48 -5.06 3.95 -9.09
CA LYS A 48 -6.21 4.87 -9.03
C LYS A 48 -5.87 6.27 -8.53
N ASN A 49 -4.95 6.40 -7.58
CA ASN A 49 -4.53 7.72 -7.10
C ASN A 49 -3.56 8.42 -8.04
N PHE A 50 -2.81 7.68 -8.85
CA PHE A 50 -1.90 8.25 -9.85
C PHE A 50 -2.67 8.95 -10.98
N TYR A 51 -3.80 8.40 -11.42
CA TYR A 51 -4.68 9.03 -12.43
C TYR A 51 -5.54 10.19 -11.91
N ARG A 52 -5.47 10.50 -10.61
CA ARG A 52 -6.21 11.61 -9.98
C ARG A 52 -5.35 12.85 -9.73
N LYS A 53 -4.04 12.77 -9.96
CA LYS A 53 -3.13 13.93 -10.04
C LYS A 53 -3.09 14.45 -11.47
#